data_AF-A0A940ZI92-F1
#
_entry.id   AF-A0A940ZI92-F1
#
_cell.length_a   1.000
_cell.length_b   1.000
_cell.length_c   1.000
_cell.angle_alpha   90.00
_cell.angle_beta   90.00
_cell.angle_gamma   90.00
#
_symmetry.space_group_name_H-M   'P 1'
#
loop_
_entity.id
_entity.type
_entity.pdbx_description
1 polymer ?
#
loop_
_entity_poly.entity_id
_entity_poly.type
_entity_poly.pdbx_seq_one_letter_code
_entity_poly.pdbx_strand_id
1 'polypeptide(L)'
;LAHTGVASYTFSRIQIEQDSFANFPEDVFMATCRQCQDAPCVEVCPVEPVKANKPNERFGNVRMIDQKLCIGCQACIDACPYTPSRVQWNHVIERSQKCDLCVDTPYLGEPGGPGGTQTCVKICPENAISFTRTMPNQKVEESYFVNLRGPAWGKLGMTME
;
A
#
# COMPACT_ATOMS: atom_id res chain seq x y z
N LEU A 1 4.70 1.33 -13.81
CA LEU A 1 5.20 0.30 -14.76
C LEU A 1 4.53 -1.06 -14.57
N ALA A 2 4.66 -1.73 -13.41
CA ALA A 2 4.18 -3.11 -13.25
C ALA A 2 2.68 -3.31 -13.50
N HIS A 3 1.80 -2.48 -12.91
CA HIS A 3 0.36 -2.62 -13.10
C HIS A 3 -0.19 -1.88 -14.32
N THR A 4 0.21 -0.62 -14.53
CA THR A 4 -0.41 0.26 -15.53
C THR A 4 0.49 0.57 -16.72
N GLY A 5 1.76 0.15 -16.72
CA GLY A 5 2.74 0.56 -17.73
C GLY A 5 3.17 2.03 -17.66
N VAL A 6 2.61 2.83 -16.75
CA VAL A 6 2.87 4.28 -16.64
C VAL A 6 3.60 4.60 -15.34
N ALA A 7 4.44 5.63 -15.35
CA ALA A 7 5.01 6.25 -14.15
C ALA A 7 4.20 7.50 -13.80
N SER A 8 3.35 7.40 -12.77
CA SER A 8 2.47 8.47 -12.32
C SER A 8 2.16 8.29 -10.84
N TYR A 9 2.22 9.38 -10.08
CA TYR A 9 1.90 9.39 -8.66
C TYR A 9 0.44 8.96 -8.39
N THR A 10 -0.51 9.51 -9.15
CA THR A 10 -1.95 9.20 -9.06
C THR A 10 -2.26 7.74 -9.40
N PHE A 11 -1.43 7.11 -10.25
CA PHE A 11 -1.59 5.69 -10.61
C PHE A 11 -0.78 4.74 -9.75
N SER A 12 0.03 5.27 -8.85
CA SER A 12 0.81 4.47 -7.93
C SER A 12 -0.08 3.88 -6.84
N ARG A 13 0.09 2.59 -6.58
CA ARG A 13 -0.58 1.88 -5.46
C ARG A 13 0.13 2.07 -4.11
N ILE A 14 1.30 2.69 -4.13
CA ILE A 14 2.08 3.18 -2.98
C ILE A 14 2.46 4.62 -3.27
N GLN A 15 2.05 5.55 -2.42
CA GLN A 15 2.41 6.95 -2.56
C GLN A 15 3.48 7.29 -1.54
N ILE A 16 4.52 7.99 -1.98
CA ILE A 16 5.55 8.55 -1.10
C ILE A 16 5.28 10.04 -1.11
N GLU A 17 5.04 10.59 0.07
CA GLU A 17 4.70 11.99 0.25
C GLU A 17 5.78 12.67 1.07
N GLN A 18 6.08 13.90 0.68
CA GLN A 18 7.00 14.75 1.40
C GLN A 18 6.27 16.00 1.89
N ASP A 19 6.27 16.21 3.20
CA ASP A 19 5.82 17.44 3.84
C ASP A 19 7.02 18.40 3.95
N SER A 20 7.00 19.45 3.13
CA SER A 20 8.07 20.46 3.11
C SER A 20 8.13 21.33 4.36
N PHE A 21 7.14 21.25 5.25
CA PHE A 21 7.07 22.03 6.49
C PHE A 21 7.40 21.19 7.73
N ALA A 22 7.40 19.86 7.62
CA ALA A 22 7.83 18.98 8.69
C ALA A 22 9.36 18.92 8.77
N ASN A 23 9.87 18.65 9.96
CA ASN A 23 11.29 18.40 10.16
C ASN A 23 11.61 16.96 9.77
N PHE A 24 12.76 16.76 9.13
CA PHE A 24 13.36 15.43 9.00
C PHE A 24 13.42 14.76 10.39
N PRO A 25 13.10 13.46 10.51
CA PRO A 25 12.71 12.51 9.45
C PRO A 25 11.23 12.45 9.10
N GLU A 26 10.39 13.22 9.80
CA GLU A 26 8.92 13.13 9.69
C GLU A 26 8.42 13.84 8.42
N ASP A 27 9.34 14.43 7.65
CA ASP A 27 9.09 15.09 6.38
C ASP A 27 8.75 14.11 5.27
N VAL A 28 9.06 12.81 5.39
CA VAL A 28 8.72 11.82 4.37
C VAL A 28 7.94 10.65 4.96
N PHE A 29 6.80 10.31 4.37
CA PHE A 29 6.04 9.13 4.75
C PHE A 29 5.54 8.31 3.55
N MET A 30 5.39 7.00 3.78
CA MET A 30 4.86 6.06 2.79
C MET A 30 3.36 5.80 3.03
N ALA A 31 2.54 6.28 2.10
CA ALA A 31 1.13 6.01 2.00
C ALA A 31 0.84 4.68 1.27
N THR A 32 0.98 3.57 1.99
CA THR A 32 0.63 2.21 1.55
C THR A 32 -0.66 1.69 2.20
N CYS A 33 -1.50 0.94 1.47
CA CYS A 33 -2.65 0.24 2.08
C CYS A 33 -2.15 -0.79 3.10
N ARG A 34 -2.72 -0.76 4.32
CA ARG A 34 -2.30 -1.63 5.41
C ARG A 34 -2.96 -3.01 5.43
N GLN A 35 -3.83 -3.32 4.46
CA GLN A 35 -4.57 -4.60 4.41
C GLN A 35 -5.31 -4.89 5.73
N CYS A 36 -5.98 -3.86 6.29
CA CYS A 36 -6.63 -3.88 7.61
C CYS A 36 -7.54 -5.10 7.79
N GLN A 37 -7.50 -5.74 8.97
CA GLN A 37 -8.43 -6.82 9.31
C GLN A 37 -9.88 -6.33 9.21
N ASP A 38 -10.19 -5.27 9.96
CA ASP A 38 -11.45 -4.54 9.89
C ASP A 38 -11.30 -3.45 8.81
N ALA A 39 -11.90 -3.70 7.65
CA ALA A 39 -11.67 -2.89 6.46
C ALA A 39 -12.93 -2.07 6.11
N PRO A 40 -13.11 -0.86 6.67
CA PRO A 40 -14.29 -0.04 6.39
C PRO A 40 -14.44 0.26 4.89
N CYS A 41 -13.32 0.40 4.16
CA CYS A 41 -13.34 0.58 2.70
C CYS A 41 -14.00 -0.58 1.93
N VAL A 42 -14.03 -1.79 2.51
CA VAL A 42 -14.72 -2.95 1.93
C VAL A 42 -16.19 -2.90 2.30
N GLU A 43 -16.50 -2.58 3.54
CA GLU A 43 -17.89 -2.59 4.04
C GLU A 43 -18.80 -1.59 3.34
N VAL A 44 -18.29 -0.40 3.04
CA VAL A 44 -19.06 0.66 2.37
C VAL A 44 -19.26 0.45 0.87
N CYS A 45 -18.67 -0.59 0.27
CA CYS A 45 -18.79 -0.83 -1.17
C CYS A 45 -20.25 -1.19 -1.52
N PRO A 46 -20.96 -0.37 -2.32
CA PRO A 46 -22.39 -0.59 -2.61
C PRO A 46 -22.66 -1.64 -3.70
N VAL A 47 -21.62 -2.21 -4.30
CA VAL A 47 -21.74 -3.19 -5.39
C VAL A 47 -22.16 -4.54 -4.83
N GLU A 48 -23.38 -4.97 -5.15
CA GLU A 48 -23.93 -6.27 -4.76
C GLU A 48 -24.00 -7.22 -5.97
N PRO A 49 -23.94 -8.57 -5.77
CA PRO A 49 -23.87 -9.29 -4.49
C PRO A 49 -22.44 -9.58 -3.98
N VAL A 50 -21.41 -9.18 -4.73
CA VAL A 50 -20.03 -9.69 -4.54
C VAL A 50 -19.08 -8.68 -3.90
N LYS A 51 -19.42 -7.38 -3.83
CA LYS A 51 -18.53 -6.24 -3.50
C LYS A 51 -17.28 -6.20 -4.37
N ALA A 52 -17.04 -5.07 -5.05
CA ALA A 52 -15.84 -4.88 -5.86
C ALA A 52 -14.55 -4.92 -5.03
N ASN A 53 -14.61 -4.62 -3.73
CA ASN A 53 -13.46 -4.53 -2.83
C ASN A 53 -13.26 -5.77 -1.93
N LYS A 54 -13.80 -6.94 -2.31
CA LYS A 54 -13.80 -8.12 -1.43
C LYS A 54 -12.38 -8.68 -1.16
N PRO A 55 -12.16 -9.29 0.03
CA PRO A 55 -11.02 -10.17 0.24
C PRO A 55 -11.08 -11.34 -0.76
N ASN A 56 -9.94 -11.65 -1.39
CA ASN A 56 -9.85 -12.80 -2.28
C ASN A 56 -9.19 -13.98 -1.56
N GLU A 57 -9.99 -14.99 -1.20
CA GLU A 57 -9.52 -16.20 -0.51
C GLU A 57 -8.44 -16.95 -1.29
N ARG A 58 -8.54 -16.97 -2.63
CA ARG A 58 -7.53 -17.58 -3.50
C ARG A 58 -6.14 -16.95 -3.30
N PHE A 59 -6.12 -15.68 -2.90
CA PHE A 59 -4.90 -14.92 -2.69
C PHE A 59 -4.61 -14.67 -1.21
N GLY A 60 -5.18 -15.44 -0.28
CA GLY A 60 -4.90 -15.27 1.14
C GLY A 60 -5.60 -14.04 1.73
N ASN A 61 -6.82 -13.75 1.30
CA ASN A 61 -7.67 -12.66 1.79
C ASN A 61 -7.10 -11.25 1.54
N VAL A 62 -6.38 -11.07 0.44
CA VAL A 62 -5.97 -9.73 -0.02
C VAL A 62 -7.20 -8.89 -0.29
N ARG A 63 -7.27 -7.69 0.30
CA ARG A 63 -8.34 -6.73 0.05
C ARG A 63 -7.93 -5.91 -1.16
N MET A 64 -8.44 -6.29 -2.33
CA MET A 64 -8.16 -5.66 -3.62
C MET A 64 -9.45 -5.11 -4.23
N ILE A 65 -9.32 -4.17 -5.18
CA ILE A 65 -10.47 -3.65 -5.93
C ILE A 65 -10.49 -4.32 -7.30
N ASP A 66 -11.51 -5.15 -7.53
CA ASP A 66 -11.83 -5.70 -8.84
C ASP A 66 -12.30 -4.57 -9.76
N GLN A 67 -11.45 -4.26 -10.75
CA GLN A 67 -11.72 -3.19 -11.72
C GLN A 67 -12.92 -3.52 -12.62
N LYS A 68 -13.32 -4.78 -12.77
CA LYS A 68 -14.51 -5.13 -13.58
C LYS A 68 -15.81 -4.84 -12.85
N LEU A 69 -15.80 -4.91 -11.51
CA LEU A 69 -16.98 -4.70 -10.68
C LEU A 69 -17.08 -3.28 -10.12
N CYS A 70 -15.97 -2.54 -10.05
CA CYS A 70 -15.95 -1.18 -9.51
C CYS A 70 -16.79 -0.24 -10.39
N ILE A 71 -17.78 0.41 -9.78
CA ILE A 71 -18.68 1.40 -10.41
C ILE A 71 -18.20 2.85 -10.23
N GLY A 72 -17.02 3.07 -9.63
CA GLY A 72 -16.46 4.41 -9.49
C GLY A 72 -17.11 5.32 -8.44
N CYS A 73 -17.91 4.79 -7.50
CA CYS A 73 -18.62 5.60 -6.50
C CYS A 73 -17.74 6.30 -5.44
N GLN A 74 -16.44 5.98 -5.38
CA GLN A 74 -15.44 6.57 -4.46
C GLN A 74 -15.70 6.42 -2.95
N ALA A 75 -16.80 5.81 -2.50
CA ALA A 75 -17.10 5.59 -1.08
C ALA A 75 -15.96 4.91 -0.30
N CYS A 76 -15.20 4.02 -0.94
CA CYS A 76 -14.05 3.35 -0.32
C CYS A 76 -12.86 4.29 -0.04
N ILE A 77 -12.76 5.42 -0.76
CA ILE A 77 -11.73 6.44 -0.54
C ILE A 77 -12.04 7.18 0.75
N ASP A 78 -13.28 7.65 0.90
CA ASP A 78 -13.77 8.40 2.07
C ASP A 78 -13.79 7.54 3.33
N ALA A 79 -14.09 6.25 3.20
CA ALA A 79 -14.12 5.33 4.33
C ALA A 79 -12.75 4.85 4.79
N CYS A 80 -11.65 5.19 4.09
CA CYS A 80 -10.32 4.83 4.54
C CYS A 80 -9.95 5.64 5.80
N PRO A 81 -9.58 4.99 6.93
CA PRO A 81 -9.35 5.71 8.19
C PRO A 81 -8.01 6.46 8.22
N TYR A 82 -7.16 6.29 7.21
CA TYR A 82 -5.86 6.94 7.14
C TYR A 82 -5.95 8.23 6.32
N THR A 83 -5.23 9.26 6.78
CA THR A 83 -5.04 10.49 6.02
C THR A 83 -3.57 10.57 5.58
N PRO A 84 -3.29 10.72 4.28
CA PRO A 84 -4.23 10.60 3.17
C PRO A 84 -4.73 9.15 2.97
N SER A 85 -5.84 9.03 2.23
CA SER A 85 -6.47 7.75 1.94
C SER A 85 -5.49 6.81 1.25
N ARG A 86 -5.51 5.53 1.64
CA ARG A 86 -4.70 4.48 1.00
C ARG A 86 -5.38 3.87 -0.23
N VAL A 87 -6.53 4.43 -0.62
CA VAL A 87 -7.26 4.10 -1.85
C VAL A 87 -7.15 5.29 -2.79
N GLN A 88 -6.71 5.04 -4.01
CA GLN A 88 -6.45 6.03 -5.04
C GLN A 88 -7.55 6.04 -6.08
N TRP A 89 -7.85 7.22 -6.62
CA TRP A 89 -8.75 7.38 -7.75
C TRP A 89 -7.98 7.34 -9.07
N ASN A 90 -8.33 6.40 -9.94
CA ASN A 90 -7.84 6.38 -11.31
C ASN A 90 -8.84 7.10 -12.22
N HIS A 91 -8.51 8.34 -12.58
CA HIS A 91 -9.35 9.20 -13.42
C HIS A 91 -9.43 8.76 -14.89
N VAL A 92 -8.54 7.89 -15.37
CA VAL A 92 -8.56 7.42 -16.77
C VAL A 92 -9.61 6.34 -16.98
N ILE A 93 -9.70 5.41 -16.02
CA ILE A 93 -10.66 4.30 -16.08
C ILE A 93 -11.87 4.52 -15.17
N GLU A 94 -11.94 5.68 -14.51
CA GLU A 94 -12.96 6.12 -13.55
C GLU A 94 -13.25 5.08 -12.46
N ARG A 95 -12.18 4.54 -11.88
CA ARG A 95 -12.29 3.49 -10.84
C ARG A 95 -11.28 3.69 -9.73
N SER A 96 -11.66 3.24 -8.54
CA SER A 96 -10.77 3.22 -7.39
C SER A 96 -9.77 2.06 -7.50
N GLN A 97 -8.55 2.28 -7.01
CA GLN A 97 -7.48 1.29 -6.96
C GLN A 97 -6.71 1.42 -5.64
N LYS A 98 -6.07 0.36 -5.20
CA LYS A 98 -5.18 0.37 -4.02
C LYS A 98 -4.16 -0.75 -4.16
N CYS A 99 -3.19 -0.81 -3.24
CA CYS A 99 -2.30 -1.95 -3.16
C CYS A 99 -3.09 -3.26 -3.06
N ASP A 100 -2.78 -4.16 -3.97
CA ASP A 100 -3.35 -5.49 -4.16
C ASP A 100 -2.30 -6.58 -3.88
N LEU A 101 -1.23 -6.24 -3.15
CA LEU A 101 -0.07 -7.10 -2.89
C LEU A 101 0.55 -7.72 -4.16
N CYS A 102 0.33 -7.11 -5.33
CA CYS A 102 0.77 -7.60 -6.64
C CYS A 102 0.20 -8.97 -7.03
N VAL A 103 -0.97 -9.38 -6.51
CA VAL A 103 -1.55 -10.73 -6.72
C VAL A 103 -1.64 -11.16 -8.19
N ASP A 104 -2.02 -10.22 -9.06
CA ASP A 104 -2.17 -10.46 -10.50
C ASP A 104 -1.12 -9.67 -11.30
N THR A 105 0.05 -9.39 -10.70
CA THR A 105 1.07 -8.53 -11.32
C THR A 105 2.47 -9.11 -11.13
N PRO A 106 2.99 -9.86 -12.13
CA PRO A 106 4.36 -10.34 -12.11
C PRO A 106 5.35 -9.20 -12.29
N TYR A 107 6.58 -9.40 -11.82
CA TYR A 107 7.67 -8.45 -11.98
C TYR A 107 8.95 -9.17 -12.41
N LEU A 108 9.53 -8.77 -13.55
CA LEU A 108 10.74 -9.38 -14.13
C LEU A 108 10.66 -10.92 -14.29
N GLY A 109 9.49 -11.45 -14.63
CA GLY A 109 9.26 -12.88 -14.80
C GLY A 109 9.04 -13.65 -13.49
N GLU A 110 9.17 -13.01 -12.33
CA GLU A 110 8.79 -13.60 -11.05
C GLU A 110 7.27 -13.44 -10.81
N PRO A 111 6.59 -14.47 -10.27
CA PRO A 111 5.19 -14.36 -9.90
C PRO A 111 5.00 -13.33 -8.78
N GLY A 112 3.93 -12.53 -8.87
CA GLY A 112 3.54 -11.58 -7.83
C GLY A 112 2.70 -12.22 -6.72
N GLY A 113 2.20 -11.38 -5.80
CA GLY A 113 1.26 -11.80 -4.76
C GLY A 113 1.92 -12.25 -3.45
N PRO A 114 1.13 -12.56 -2.40
CA PRO A 114 1.63 -12.99 -1.08
C PRO A 114 2.53 -14.25 -1.08
N GLY A 115 2.44 -15.05 -2.14
CA GLY A 115 3.29 -16.22 -2.38
C GLY A 115 4.53 -15.94 -3.21
N GLY A 116 4.64 -14.75 -3.80
CA GLY A 116 5.72 -14.33 -4.68
C GLY A 116 6.25 -12.94 -4.31
N THR A 117 6.68 -12.19 -5.32
CA THR A 117 7.41 -10.94 -5.15
C THR A 117 6.49 -9.72 -5.23
N GLN A 118 6.51 -8.85 -4.21
CA GLN A 118 5.92 -7.51 -4.31
C GLN A 118 6.90 -6.55 -4.99
N THR A 119 6.45 -5.87 -6.03
CA THR A 119 7.31 -4.94 -6.80
C THR A 119 7.94 -3.87 -5.93
N CYS A 120 7.19 -3.27 -4.99
CA CYS A 120 7.69 -2.22 -4.10
C CYS A 120 8.78 -2.72 -3.14
N VAL A 121 8.69 -3.98 -2.69
CA VAL A 121 9.71 -4.61 -1.84
C VAL A 121 10.97 -4.89 -2.66
N LYS A 122 10.82 -5.45 -3.87
CA LYS A 122 11.96 -5.80 -4.73
C LYS A 122 12.74 -4.60 -5.24
N ILE A 123 12.07 -3.49 -5.53
CA ILE A 123 12.68 -2.31 -6.16
C ILE A 123 13.34 -1.36 -5.16
N CYS A 124 12.96 -1.41 -3.88
CA CYS A 124 13.47 -0.48 -2.88
C CYS A 124 14.94 -0.77 -2.55
N PRO A 125 15.89 0.11 -2.91
CA PRO A 125 17.32 -0.14 -2.67
C PRO A 125 17.66 -0.21 -1.18
N GLU A 126 16.95 0.57 -0.37
CA GLU A 126 17.16 0.67 1.08
C GLU A 126 16.41 -0.40 1.88
N ASN A 127 15.66 -1.29 1.23
CA ASN A 127 14.80 -2.28 1.90
C ASN A 127 13.83 -1.65 2.93
N ALA A 128 13.38 -0.41 2.72
CA ALA A 128 12.52 0.33 3.64
C ALA A 128 11.11 -0.29 3.81
N ILE A 129 10.72 -1.21 2.92
CA ILE A 129 9.45 -1.93 2.98
C ILE A 129 9.69 -3.44 2.86
N SER A 130 9.03 -4.21 3.70
CA SER A 130 9.05 -5.67 3.68
C SER A 130 7.63 -6.24 3.71
N PHE A 131 7.47 -7.47 3.22
CA PHE A 131 6.21 -8.19 3.28
C PHE A 131 6.24 -9.20 4.42
N THR A 132 5.18 -9.20 5.25
CA THR A 132 4.97 -10.20 6.30
C THR A 132 3.60 -10.84 6.15
N ARG A 133 3.52 -12.14 6.46
CA ARG A 133 2.27 -12.92 6.49
C ARG A 133 1.55 -12.83 7.83
N THR A 134 2.31 -12.55 8.89
CA THR A 134 1.77 -12.33 10.21
C THR A 134 1.59 -10.83 10.41
N MET A 135 0.41 -10.43 10.84
CA MET A 135 0.18 -9.03 11.21
C MET A 135 1.13 -8.69 12.36
N PRO A 136 2.06 -7.73 12.17
CA PRO A 136 2.97 -7.35 13.22
C PRO A 136 2.19 -6.72 14.38
N ASN A 137 2.66 -6.93 15.61
CA ASN A 137 2.06 -6.27 16.76
C ASN A 137 2.33 -4.77 16.68
N GLN A 138 1.30 -4.01 16.29
CA GLN A 138 1.38 -2.57 16.06
C GLN A 138 1.60 -1.73 17.33
N LYS A 139 1.71 -2.36 18.51
CA LYS A 139 1.96 -1.68 19.79
C LYS A 139 3.43 -1.68 20.23
N VAL A 140 4.30 -2.46 19.59
CA VAL A 140 5.69 -2.67 20.03
C VAL A 140 6.65 -2.18 18.95
N GLU A 141 7.61 -1.32 19.31
CA GLU A 141 8.65 -0.82 18.41
C GLU A 141 9.54 -1.95 17.86
N GLU A 142 9.65 -3.06 18.58
CA GLU A 142 10.36 -4.29 18.18
C GLU A 142 9.79 -4.96 16.92
N SER A 143 8.59 -4.54 16.47
CA SER A 143 7.98 -5.03 15.23
C SER A 143 8.57 -4.42 13.95
N TYR A 144 9.43 -3.40 14.07
CA TYR A 144 10.15 -2.79 12.95
C TYR A 144 11.48 -3.51 12.70
N PHE A 145 11.56 -4.30 11.63
CA PHE A 145 12.75 -5.08 11.27
C PHE A 145 13.88 -4.24 10.63
N VAL A 146 13.59 -3.00 10.24
CA VAL A 146 14.51 -2.11 9.53
C VAL A 146 14.69 -0.84 10.36
N ASN A 147 15.83 -0.72 11.02
CA ASN A 147 16.21 0.52 11.68
C ASN A 147 16.81 1.46 10.62
N LEU A 148 16.01 2.43 10.17
CA LEU A 148 16.48 3.48 9.26
C LEU A 148 17.45 4.44 9.97
N ARG A 149 17.52 4.46 11.32
CA ARG A 149 18.45 5.24 12.14
C ARG A 149 19.86 4.64 12.20
N GLY A 150 20.41 4.28 11.03
CA GLY A 150 21.76 3.73 10.90
C GLY A 150 22.88 4.79 10.95
N PRO A 151 24.12 4.44 10.55
CA PRO A 151 25.26 5.36 10.57
C PRO A 151 25.04 6.66 9.76
N ALA A 152 24.19 6.61 8.74
CA ALA A 152 23.79 7.80 7.97
C ALA A 152 23.00 8.82 8.83
N TRP A 153 22.20 8.35 9.78
CA TRP A 153 21.45 9.18 10.72
C TRP A 153 22.33 9.84 11.78
N GLY A 154 23.33 9.11 12.29
CA GLY A 154 24.34 9.69 13.17
C GLY A 154 25.12 10.83 12.51
N LYS A 155 25.36 10.75 11.19
CA LYS A 155 25.99 11.84 10.41
C LYS A 155 25.10 13.08 10.29
N LEU A 156 23.78 12.94 10.46
CA LEU A 156 22.81 14.04 10.46
C LEU A 156 22.63 14.66 11.86
N GLY A 157 23.42 14.23 12.86
CA GLY A 157 23.36 14.76 14.23
C GLY A 157 22.15 14.27 15.04
N MET A 158 21.48 13.23 14.56
CA MET A 158 20.30 12.66 15.19
C MET A 158 20.65 11.42 16.01
N THR A 159 19.87 11.18 17.07
CA THR A 159 20.06 10.04 17.97
C THR A 159 19.87 8.73 17.22
N MET A 160 20.80 7.79 17.40
CA MET A 160 20.71 6.44 16.85
C MET A 160 20.01 5.46 17.82
N GLU A 161 19.55 5.96 18.96
CA GLU A 161 18.71 5.23 19.93
C GLU A 161 17.27 5.06 19.44
#